data_AF-A0A961E6W5-F1
#
_entry.id   AF-A0A961E6W5-F1
#
_cell.length_a   1.000
_cell.length_b   1.000
_cell.length_c   1.000
_cell.angle_alpha   90.00
_cell.angle_beta   90.00
_cell.angle_gamma   90.00
#
_symmetry.space_group_name_H-M   'P 1'
#
loop_
_entity.id
_entity.type
_entity.pdbx_description
1 polymer ?
#
loop_
_entity_poly.entity_id
_entity_poly.type
_entity_poly.pdbx_seq_one_letter_code
_entity_poly.pdbx_strand_id
1 'polypeptide(L)'
;MSDRYVDGVFLAADLAVRLTIESAARTIRNHRGRVERARYQGVADDRLHLVLDPPPTQAEVDRWAAVFRRWWGLPSVLDDHDIEHLDQVMLACHTYVCDLLLRQAVHDPAALRAYLEQVQVVSAAAD
;
A
#
# COMPACT_ATOMS: atom_id res chain seq x y z
N MET A 1 -23.20 -10.13 3.55
CA MET A 1 -22.21 -9.30 4.27
C MET A 1 -22.88 -8.02 4.76
N SER A 2 -22.74 -7.65 6.03
CA SER A 2 -23.31 -6.40 6.60
C SER A 2 -22.50 -5.17 6.16
N ASP A 3 -23.12 -4.01 5.88
CA ASP A 3 -22.43 -2.77 5.50
C ASP A 3 -21.29 -2.40 6.47
N ARG A 4 -21.50 -2.61 7.78
CA ARG A 4 -20.47 -2.34 8.81
C ARG A 4 -19.23 -3.22 8.69
N TYR A 5 -19.38 -4.42 8.11
CA TYR A 5 -18.27 -5.34 7.88
C TYR A 5 -17.38 -4.86 6.73
N VAL A 6 -17.99 -4.41 5.63
CA VAL A 6 -17.27 -3.86 4.47
C VAL A 6 -16.48 -2.61 4.87
N ASP A 7 -17.06 -1.74 5.69
CA ASP A 7 -16.38 -0.55 6.18
C ASP A 7 -15.23 -0.84 7.16
N GLY A 8 -15.33 -1.89 7.98
CA GLY A 8 -14.24 -2.31 8.87
C GLY A 8 -13.01 -2.82 8.12
N VAL A 9 -13.23 -3.66 7.11
CA VAL A 9 -12.17 -4.18 6.22
C VAL A 9 -11.51 -3.03 5.46
N PHE A 10 -12.32 -2.12 4.93
CA PHE A 10 -11.81 -0.95 4.22
C PHE A 10 -10.96 -0.07 5.13
N LEU A 11 -11.41 0.22 6.35
CA LEU A 11 -10.65 1.03 7.30
C LEU A 11 -9.30 0.38 7.65
N ALA A 12 -9.29 -0.94 7.84
CA ALA A 12 -8.06 -1.70 8.09
C ALA A 12 -7.09 -1.59 6.89
N ALA A 13 -7.60 -1.76 5.67
CA ALA A 13 -6.83 -1.61 4.45
C ALA A 13 -6.28 -0.19 4.28
N ASP A 14 -7.08 0.86 4.52
CA ASP A 14 -6.67 2.27 4.41
C ASP A 14 -5.50 2.59 5.34
N LEU A 15 -5.60 2.15 6.61
CA LEU A 15 -4.54 2.34 7.60
C LEU A 15 -3.26 1.58 7.21
N ALA A 16 -3.40 0.32 6.80
CA ALA A 16 -2.27 -0.51 6.40
C ALA A 16 -1.55 0.10 5.18
N VAL A 17 -2.30 0.59 4.19
CA VAL A 17 -1.75 1.24 2.99
C VAL A 17 -0.95 2.48 3.34
N ARG A 18 -1.46 3.36 4.22
CA ARG A 18 -0.73 4.57 4.64
C ARG A 18 0.62 4.25 5.28
N LEU A 19 0.64 3.29 6.20
CA LEU A 19 1.88 2.84 6.87
C LEU A 19 2.86 2.21 5.87
N THR A 20 2.35 1.46 4.91
CA THR A 20 3.17 0.83 3.87
C THR A 20 3.79 1.86 2.93
N ILE A 21 3.05 2.89 2.52
CA ILE A 21 3.56 3.99 1.69
C ILE A 21 4.72 4.70 2.40
N GLU A 22 4.54 5.04 3.68
CA GLU A 22 5.59 5.66 4.50
C GLU A 22 6.86 4.79 4.56
N SER A 23 6.68 3.51 4.91
CA SER A 23 7.78 2.55 5.04
C SER A 23 8.52 2.33 3.72
N ALA A 24 7.77 2.21 2.61
CA ALA A 24 8.33 2.06 1.28
C ALA A 24 9.14 3.29 0.85
N ALA A 25 8.59 4.50 1.03
CA ALA A 25 9.26 5.75 0.71
C ALA A 25 10.57 5.91 1.49
N ARG A 26 10.53 5.63 2.80
CA ARG A 26 11.72 5.65 3.67
C ARG A 26 12.76 4.63 3.22
N THR A 27 12.33 3.44 2.85
CA THR A 27 13.21 2.35 2.40
C THR A 27 13.92 2.75 1.10
N ILE A 28 13.18 3.25 0.12
CA ILE A 28 13.74 3.73 -1.15
C ILE A 28 14.72 4.88 -0.90
N ARG A 29 14.32 5.91 -0.14
CA ARG A 29 15.20 7.02 0.25
C ARG A 29 16.49 6.53 0.91
N ASN A 30 16.41 5.63 1.88
CA ASN A 30 17.57 5.21 2.66
C ASN A 30 18.61 4.44 1.83
N HIS A 31 18.16 3.76 0.78
CA HIS A 31 19.01 3.04 -0.18
C HIS A 31 19.51 3.92 -1.32
N ARG A 32 18.99 5.14 -1.46
CA ARG A 32 19.61 6.16 -2.32
C ARG A 32 20.88 6.70 -1.65
N GLY A 33 21.80 7.22 -2.46
CA GLY A 33 23.09 7.73 -2.02
C GLY A 33 22.98 8.84 -0.96
N ARG A 34 24.10 9.14 -0.28
CA ARG A 34 24.11 10.13 0.81
C ARG A 34 23.64 11.52 0.36
N VAL A 35 23.97 11.91 -0.87
CA VAL A 35 23.65 13.23 -1.43
C VAL A 35 22.14 13.34 -1.68
N GLU A 36 21.53 12.30 -2.20
CA GLU A 36 20.10 12.21 -2.45
C GLU A 36 19.32 12.26 -1.14
N ARG A 37 19.79 11.56 -0.08
CA ARG A 37 19.12 11.59 1.23
C ARG A 37 19.05 12.98 1.86
N ALA A 38 20.09 13.79 1.69
CA ALA A 38 20.14 15.15 2.22
C ALA A 38 19.05 16.05 1.59
N ARG A 39 18.64 15.78 0.34
CA ARG A 39 17.58 16.54 -0.35
C ARG A 39 16.21 16.41 0.32
N TYR A 40 16.01 15.34 1.08
CA TYR A 40 14.73 15.05 1.74
C TYR A 40 14.72 15.40 3.23
N GLN A 41 15.72 16.14 3.70
CA GLN A 41 15.76 16.59 5.08
C GLN A 41 14.57 17.53 5.37
N GLY A 42 13.77 17.21 6.39
CA GLY A 42 12.59 17.98 6.77
C GLY A 42 11.31 17.63 6.00
N VAL A 43 11.37 16.69 5.04
CA VAL A 43 10.17 16.13 4.42
C VAL A 43 9.52 15.15 5.40
N ALA A 44 8.22 15.31 5.64
CA ALA A 44 7.45 14.37 6.46
C ALA A 44 7.40 12.99 5.78
N ASP A 45 7.56 11.91 6.55
CA ASP A 45 7.72 10.57 5.98
C ASP A 45 6.47 10.12 5.18
N ASP A 46 5.27 10.60 5.53
CA ASP A 46 3.99 10.37 4.82
C ASP A 46 3.88 11.07 3.46
N ARG A 47 4.76 12.03 3.19
CA ARG A 47 4.85 12.78 1.92
C ARG A 47 6.09 12.45 1.13
N LEU A 48 6.97 11.61 1.68
CA LEU A 48 8.28 11.36 1.10
C LEU A 48 8.19 10.76 -0.31
N HIS A 49 7.23 9.87 -0.57
CA HIS A 49 7.04 9.25 -1.88
C HIS A 49 6.68 10.27 -2.97
N LEU A 50 5.99 11.37 -2.63
CA LEU A 50 5.57 12.42 -3.56
C LEU A 50 6.74 13.25 -4.09
N VAL A 51 7.88 13.23 -3.39
CA VAL A 51 9.00 14.13 -3.68
C VAL A 51 10.30 13.38 -4.04
N LEU A 52 10.27 12.05 -4.12
CA LEU A 52 11.40 11.26 -4.58
C LEU A 52 11.81 11.68 -6.00
N ASP A 53 13.09 12.00 -6.19
CA ASP A 53 13.64 12.47 -7.46
C ASP A 53 15.01 11.78 -7.71
N PRO A 54 15.13 10.97 -8.77
CA PRO A 54 14.06 10.63 -9.72
C PRO A 54 12.89 9.87 -9.06
N PRO A 55 11.71 9.83 -9.69
CA PRO A 55 10.62 8.94 -9.26
C PRO A 55 11.11 7.50 -9.10
N PRO A 56 10.54 6.70 -8.19
CA PRO A 56 10.88 5.29 -8.07
C PRO A 56 10.69 4.56 -9.40
N THR A 57 11.67 3.73 -9.75
CA THR A 57 11.57 2.79 -10.88
C THR A 57 10.85 1.51 -10.45
N GLN A 58 10.29 0.77 -11.42
CA GLN A 58 9.72 -0.55 -11.16
C GLN A 58 10.71 -1.47 -10.45
N ALA A 59 11.98 -1.47 -10.89
CA ALA A 59 13.03 -2.29 -10.29
C ALA A 59 13.32 -1.93 -8.82
N GLU A 60 13.20 -0.67 -8.42
CA GLU A 60 13.33 -0.27 -7.01
C GLU A 60 12.14 -0.75 -6.19
N VAL A 61 10.91 -0.59 -6.71
CA VAL A 61 9.69 -1.05 -6.04
C VAL A 61 9.72 -2.57 -5.86
N ASP A 62 10.03 -3.33 -6.92
CA ASP A 62 10.10 -4.79 -6.88
C ASP A 62 11.17 -5.31 -5.92
N ARG A 63 12.35 -4.67 -5.91
CA ARG A 63 13.46 -5.05 -5.03
C ARG A 63 13.08 -4.97 -3.55
N TRP A 64 12.24 -4.01 -3.20
CA TRP A 64 11.88 -3.73 -1.82
C TRP A 64 10.47 -4.20 -1.45
N ALA A 65 9.72 -4.75 -2.41
CA ALA A 65 8.35 -5.23 -2.23
C ALA A 65 8.19 -6.12 -1.01
N ALA A 66 9.15 -7.02 -0.75
CA ALA A 66 9.14 -7.91 0.42
C ALA A 66 9.34 -7.19 1.77
N VAL A 67 10.04 -6.05 1.79
CA VAL A 67 10.36 -5.29 3.01
C VAL A 67 9.13 -4.54 3.52
N PHE A 68 8.33 -3.99 2.61
CA PHE A 68 7.07 -3.30 2.95
C PHE A 68 5.81 -4.16 2.71
N ARG A 69 5.94 -5.40 2.21
CA ARG A 69 4.86 -6.42 2.24
C ARG A 69 4.46 -6.88 3.64
N ARG A 70 5.17 -6.45 4.68
CA ARG A 70 4.70 -6.65 6.05
C ARG A 70 3.46 -5.79 6.21
N TRP A 71 2.30 -6.31 5.88
CA TRP A 71 1.00 -5.68 6.14
C TRP A 71 0.77 -5.71 7.65
N TRP A 72 1.47 -4.83 8.38
CA TRP A 72 1.48 -4.78 9.84
C TRP A 72 0.04 -4.69 10.35
N GLY A 73 -0.44 -5.78 10.95
CA GLY A 73 -1.76 -5.86 11.57
C GLY A 73 -2.93 -6.11 10.62
N LEU A 74 -2.77 -6.05 9.28
CA LEU A 74 -3.87 -6.32 8.36
C LEU A 74 -4.37 -7.78 8.49
N PRO A 75 -3.50 -8.81 8.53
CA PRO A 75 -3.95 -10.17 8.81
C PRO A 75 -4.64 -10.28 10.16
N SER A 76 -4.13 -9.63 11.22
CA SER A 76 -4.72 -9.71 12.56
C SER A 76 -6.07 -9.02 12.69
N VAL A 77 -6.31 -7.93 11.93
CA VAL A 77 -7.62 -7.26 11.89
C VAL A 77 -8.62 -8.04 11.03
N LEU A 78 -8.12 -8.77 10.03
CA LEU A 78 -8.95 -9.54 9.11
C LEU A 78 -9.21 -10.99 9.57
N ASP A 79 -8.41 -11.52 10.50
CA ASP A 79 -8.57 -12.85 11.11
C ASP A 79 -9.92 -12.97 11.86
N ASP A 80 -10.32 -11.92 12.57
CA ASP A 80 -11.61 -11.83 13.27
C ASP A 80 -12.83 -11.73 12.31
N HIS A 81 -12.58 -11.66 11.01
CA HIS A 81 -13.59 -11.36 9.99
C HIS A 81 -13.81 -12.48 8.98
N ASP A 82 -13.16 -13.65 9.11
CA ASP A 82 -13.36 -14.83 8.26
C ASP A 82 -13.31 -14.47 6.76
N ILE A 83 -12.31 -13.66 6.38
CA ILE A 83 -12.16 -13.14 5.02
C ILE A 83 -11.64 -14.28 4.13
N GLU A 84 -12.54 -14.88 3.37
CA GLU A 84 -12.30 -16.03 2.48
C GLU A 84 -11.15 -15.79 1.47
N HIS A 85 -10.85 -14.52 1.17
CA HIS A 85 -9.84 -14.12 0.18
C HIS A 85 -8.79 -13.13 0.72
N LEU A 86 -8.34 -13.32 1.96
CA LEU A 86 -7.35 -12.44 2.62
C LEU A 86 -6.11 -12.16 1.73
N ASP A 87 -5.57 -13.19 1.10
CA ASP A 87 -4.40 -13.06 0.21
C ASP A 87 -4.68 -12.16 -0.99
N GLN A 88 -5.89 -12.20 -1.54
CA GLN A 88 -6.27 -11.35 -2.67
C GLN A 88 -6.46 -9.89 -2.23
N VAL A 89 -7.02 -9.65 -1.05
CA VAL A 89 -7.11 -8.31 -0.45
C VAL A 89 -5.71 -7.73 -0.21
N MET A 90 -4.80 -8.50 0.38
CA MET A 90 -3.40 -8.05 0.57
C MET A 90 -2.71 -7.77 -0.76
N LEU A 91 -2.98 -8.58 -1.80
CA LEU A 91 -2.45 -8.35 -3.14
C LEU A 91 -3.01 -7.06 -3.76
N ALA A 92 -4.31 -6.79 -3.65
CA ALA A 92 -4.89 -5.53 -4.12
C ALA A 92 -4.28 -4.32 -3.44
N CYS A 93 -4.16 -4.33 -2.10
CA CYS A 93 -3.46 -3.28 -1.36
C CYS A 93 -2.01 -3.13 -1.83
N HIS A 94 -1.31 -4.23 -2.11
CA HIS A 94 0.06 -4.21 -2.63
C HIS A 94 0.14 -3.51 -3.98
N THR A 95 -0.69 -3.94 -4.93
CA THR A 95 -0.73 -3.39 -6.28
C THR A 95 -1.05 -1.90 -6.25
N TYR A 96 -2.02 -1.50 -5.43
CA TYR A 96 -2.36 -0.10 -5.20
C TYR A 96 -1.14 0.72 -4.72
N VAL A 97 -0.43 0.25 -3.69
CA VAL A 97 0.77 0.93 -3.17
C VAL A 97 1.85 1.05 -4.25
N CYS A 98 2.13 -0.02 -4.98
CA CYS A 98 3.13 0.00 -6.05
C CYS A 98 2.78 1.03 -7.13
N ASP A 99 1.53 1.05 -7.60
CA ASP A 99 1.07 2.02 -8.59
C ASP A 99 1.17 3.46 -8.07
N LEU A 100 0.80 3.68 -6.81
CA LEU A 100 0.87 4.98 -6.17
C LEU A 100 2.31 5.49 -6.06
N LEU A 101 3.26 4.62 -5.70
CA LEU A 101 4.70 4.96 -5.61
C LEU A 101 5.27 5.31 -6.98
N LEU A 102 4.96 4.52 -8.01
CA LEU A 102 5.47 4.72 -9.38
C LEU A 102 4.93 6.02 -10.00
N ARG A 103 3.66 6.34 -9.73
CA ARG A 103 3.02 7.57 -10.20
C ARG A 103 3.31 8.78 -9.29
N GLN A 104 3.89 8.56 -8.12
CA GLN A 104 4.04 9.55 -7.05
C GLN A 104 2.74 10.28 -6.74
N ALA A 105 1.65 9.51 -6.65
CA ALA A 105 0.32 10.05 -6.44
C ALA A 105 0.01 10.22 -4.95
N VAL A 106 -0.92 11.14 -4.64
CA VAL A 106 -1.52 11.25 -3.31
C VAL A 106 -2.42 10.04 -3.09
N HIS A 107 -2.40 9.50 -1.86
CA HIS A 107 -3.29 8.41 -1.46
C HIS A 107 -4.75 8.87 -1.52
N ASP A 108 -5.57 8.16 -2.30
CA ASP A 108 -6.99 8.40 -2.46
C ASP A 108 -7.81 7.18 -1.99
N PRO A 109 -8.60 7.33 -0.91
CA PRO A 109 -9.50 6.28 -0.42
C PRO A 109 -10.44 5.70 -1.49
N ALA A 110 -10.92 6.51 -2.43
CA ALA A 110 -11.82 6.04 -3.49
C ALA A 110 -11.09 5.15 -4.50
N ALA A 111 -9.85 5.51 -4.85
CA ALA A 111 -8.99 4.66 -5.68
C ALA A 111 -8.68 3.33 -4.98
N LEU A 112 -8.38 3.34 -3.68
CA LEU A 112 -8.19 2.09 -2.92
C LEU A 112 -9.44 1.20 -2.95
N ARG A 113 -10.65 1.77 -2.79
CA ARG A 113 -11.91 1.01 -2.91
C ARG A 113 -12.03 0.31 -4.26
N ALA A 114 -11.70 0.98 -5.35
CA ALA A 114 -11.75 0.37 -6.69
C ALA A 114 -10.82 -0.85 -6.85
N TYR A 115 -9.63 -0.85 -6.20
CA TYR A 115 -8.74 -2.02 -6.21
C TYR A 115 -9.32 -3.19 -5.40
N LEU A 116 -9.96 -2.90 -4.27
CA LEU A 116 -10.58 -3.90 -3.42
C LEU A 116 -11.85 -4.49 -4.05
N GLU A 117 -12.64 -3.68 -4.74
CA GLU A 117 -13.83 -4.13 -5.48
C GLU A 117 -13.46 -5.07 -6.63
N GLN A 118 -12.35 -4.84 -7.33
CA GLN A 118 -11.87 -5.76 -8.37
C GLN A 118 -11.63 -7.17 -7.83
N VAL A 119 -11.12 -7.28 -6.60
CA VAL A 119 -10.93 -8.59 -5.94
C VAL A 119 -12.27 -9.25 -5.69
N GLN A 120 -13.23 -8.55 -5.09
CA GLN A 120 -14.57 -9.10 -4.81
C GLN A 120 -15.28 -9.56 -6.09
N VAL A 121 -15.14 -8.81 -7.18
CA VAL A 121 -15.70 -9.16 -8.49
C VAL A 121 -15.04 -10.41 -9.07
N VAL A 122 -13.72 -10.53 -8.96
CA VAL A 122 -12.97 -11.70 -9.45
C VAL A 122 -13.30 -12.94 -8.62
N SER A 123 -13.41 -12.80 -7.30
CA SER A 123 -13.82 -13.89 -6.41
C SER A 123 -15.23 -14.39 -6.73
N ALA A 124 -16.20 -13.49 -6.87
CA ALA A 124 -17.59 -13.84 -7.19
C ALA A 124 -17.77 -14.48 -8.59
N ALA A 125 -16.79 -14.35 -9.48
CA ALA A 125 -16.79 -14.99 -10.79
C ALA A 125 -16.08 -16.37 -10.80
N ALA A 126 -15.38 -16.71 -9.72
CA ALA A 126 -14.63 -17.97 -9.58
C ALA A 126 -15.42 -19.08 -8.84
N ASP A 127 -16.58 -18.73 -8.25
CA ASP A 127 -17.56 -19.62 -7.63
C ASP A 127 -18.72 -19.97 -8.58
#